data_AF-A7A7N7-F1
#
_entry.id   AF-A7A7N7-F1
#
_cell.length_a   1.000
_cell.length_b   1.000
_cell.length_c   1.000
_cell.angle_alpha   90.00
_cell.angle_beta   90.00
_cell.angle_gamma   90.00
#
_symmetry.space_group_name_H-M   'P 1'
#
loop_
_entity.id
_entity.type
_entity.pdbx_description
1 polymer ?
#
loop_
_entity_poly.entity_id
_entity_poly.type
_entity_poly.pdbx_seq_one_letter_code
_entity_poly.pdbx_strand_id
1 'polypeptide(L)'
;GKQVAVLRDNDGHAQEDLRAPVAQWLADGRRELFIGGLEEGATLEPQLIAHNGEVVLRKVLGITPAADLSTWMTREKTEGALRIASSKTKLIAPAYMSAAATFIHG
;
A
#
# COMPACT_ATOMS: atom_id res chain seq x y z
N GLY A 1 -23.39 6.00 -11.87
CA GLY A 1 -22.13 6.60 -11.40
C GLY A 1 -21.04 5.54 -11.42
N LYS A 2 -19.76 5.93 -11.56
CA LYS A 2 -18.63 4.97 -11.56
C LYS A 2 -18.40 4.41 -10.15
N GLN A 3 -17.97 3.15 -10.06
CA GLN A 3 -17.40 2.60 -8.83
C GLN A 3 -16.02 3.24 -8.59
N VAL A 4 -15.73 3.53 -7.32
CA VAL A 4 -14.50 4.20 -6.88
C VAL A 4 -13.99 3.51 -5.62
N ALA A 5 -12.75 3.05 -5.66
CA ALA A 5 -12.01 2.57 -4.51
C ALA A 5 -10.97 3.62 -4.16
N VAL A 6 -10.93 4.01 -2.89
CA VAL A 6 -9.91 4.89 -2.35
C VAL A 6 -8.97 4.03 -1.52
N LEU A 7 -7.68 4.08 -1.85
CA LEU A 7 -6.62 3.45 -1.07
C LEU A 7 -5.98 4.49 -0.16
N ARG A 8 -5.69 4.13 1.09
CA ARG A 8 -5.07 5.03 2.05
C ARG A 8 -4.18 4.25 3.03
N ASP A 9 -3.03 4.83 3.33
CA ASP A 9 -2.17 4.39 4.44
C ASP A 9 -2.80 4.79 5.77
N ASN A 10 -2.59 4.01 6.83
CA ASN A 10 -3.14 4.36 8.14
C ASN A 10 -2.40 5.53 8.80
N ASP A 11 -1.15 5.79 8.42
CA ASP A 11 -0.29 6.84 8.98
C ASP A 11 -0.25 6.80 10.53
N GLY A 12 -0.41 5.62 11.14
CA GLY A 12 -0.50 5.43 12.59
C GLY A 12 -1.85 5.76 13.23
N HIS A 13 -2.90 6.00 12.46
CA HIS A 13 -4.25 6.34 12.94
C HIS A 13 -5.22 5.15 12.85
N ALA A 14 -6.21 5.12 13.74
CA ALA A 14 -7.27 4.14 13.68
C ALA A 14 -8.12 4.32 12.40
N GLN A 15 -8.71 3.23 11.89
CA GLN A 15 -9.48 3.29 10.64
C GLN A 15 -10.71 4.19 10.76
N GLU A 16 -11.31 4.22 11.95
CA GLU A 16 -12.48 5.03 12.28
C GLU A 16 -12.17 6.53 12.17
N ASP A 17 -11.00 6.95 12.67
CA ASP A 17 -10.53 8.34 12.64
C ASP A 17 -10.31 8.83 11.21
N LEU A 18 -9.89 7.94 10.32
CA LEU A 18 -9.66 8.24 8.91
C LEU A 18 -10.95 8.20 8.08
N ARG A 19 -11.93 7.40 8.48
CA ARG A 19 -13.24 7.27 7.81
C ARG A 19 -14.19 8.41 8.16
N ALA A 20 -14.24 8.82 9.43
CA ALA A 20 -15.22 9.78 9.91
C ALA A 20 -15.25 11.11 9.11
N PRO A 21 -14.11 11.75 8.76
CA PRO A 21 -14.11 13.03 8.03
C PRO A 21 -14.68 12.93 6.61
N VAL A 22 -14.62 11.74 5.99
CA VAL A 22 -15.05 11.51 4.60
C VAL A 22 -16.34 10.73 4.49
N ALA A 23 -16.97 10.35 5.61
CA ALA A 23 -18.14 9.48 5.66
C ALA A 23 -19.29 9.96 4.76
N GLN A 24 -19.54 11.27 4.71
CA GLN A 24 -20.57 11.87 3.84
C GLN A 24 -20.36 11.60 2.34
N TRP A 25 -19.13 11.31 1.92
CA TRP A 25 -18.75 11.02 0.54
C TRP A 25 -18.76 9.53 0.24
N LEU A 26 -18.71 8.67 1.25
CA LEU A 26 -18.73 7.23 1.08
C LEU A 26 -20.14 6.75 0.69
N ALA A 27 -20.20 5.66 -0.05
CA ALA A 27 -21.45 5.00 -0.40
C ALA A 27 -21.18 3.53 -0.66
N ASP A 28 -21.76 2.66 0.17
CA ASP A 28 -21.59 1.21 0.09
C ASP A 28 -21.84 0.68 -1.33
N GLY A 29 -20.97 -0.21 -1.81
CA GLY A 29 -21.03 -0.77 -3.16
C GLY A 29 -20.68 0.21 -4.28
N ARG A 30 -20.28 1.45 -3.96
CA ARG A 30 -20.01 2.49 -4.97
C ARG A 30 -18.75 3.31 -4.72
N ARG A 31 -18.57 3.85 -3.52
CA ARG A 31 -17.44 4.69 -3.12
C ARG A 31 -16.96 4.19 -1.76
N GLU A 32 -15.95 3.35 -1.80
CA GLU A 32 -15.43 2.68 -0.62
C GLU A 32 -13.98 3.09 -0.35
N LEU A 33 -13.65 3.19 0.93
CA LEU A 33 -12.32 3.51 1.43
C LEU A 33 -11.68 2.25 1.99
N PHE A 34 -10.45 1.96 1.57
CA PHE A 34 -9.66 0.80 1.98
C PHE A 34 -8.38 1.31 2.64
N ILE A 35 -8.16 0.94 3.90
CA ILE A 35 -7.09 1.47 4.75
C ILE A 35 -6.20 0.31 5.20
N GLY A 36 -4.87 0.50 5.16
CA GLY A 36 -3.91 -0.49 5.69
C GLY A 36 -4.09 -0.74 7.19
N GLY A 37 -3.80 -1.96 7.67
CA GLY A 37 -3.88 -2.29 9.09
C GLY A 37 -2.73 -1.67 9.90
N LEU A 38 -2.97 -1.31 11.16
CA LEU A 38 -1.93 -0.77 12.06
C LEU A 38 -0.83 -1.80 12.36
N GLU A 39 -1.18 -3.09 12.43
CA GLU A 39 -0.27 -4.20 12.73
C GLU A 39 0.78 -4.43 11.63
N GLU A 40 0.52 -3.96 10.40
CA GLU A 40 1.37 -4.21 9.22
C GLU A 40 2.35 -3.05 8.96
N GLY A 41 2.27 -1.98 9.75
CA GLY A 41 3.08 -0.76 9.62
C GLY A 41 2.27 0.46 9.20
N ALA A 42 2.83 1.65 9.45
CA ALA A 42 2.11 2.91 9.30
C ALA A 42 1.83 3.31 7.84
N THR A 43 2.74 2.95 6.94
CA THR A 43 2.69 3.32 5.52
C THR A 43 2.90 2.09 4.63
N LEU A 44 2.73 2.25 3.31
CA LEU A 44 2.88 1.14 2.36
C LEU A 44 4.28 0.49 2.38
N GLU A 45 5.35 1.26 2.61
CA GLU A 45 6.73 0.76 2.58
C GLU A 45 7.01 -0.36 3.62
N PRO A 46 6.78 -0.16 4.94
CA PRO A 46 6.95 -1.22 5.92
C PRO A 46 5.99 -2.40 5.70
N GLN A 47 4.77 -2.14 5.21
CA GLN A 47 3.81 -3.20 4.88
C GLN A 47 4.35 -4.11 3.78
N LEU A 48 4.91 -3.54 2.71
CA LEU A 48 5.54 -4.32 1.64
C LEU A 48 6.71 -5.17 2.18
N ILE A 49 7.51 -4.63 3.11
CA ILE A 49 8.62 -5.37 3.74
C ILE A 49 8.08 -6.53 4.56
N ALA A 50 7.03 -6.31 5.37
CA ALA A 50 6.40 -7.35 6.18
C ALA A 50 5.87 -8.51 5.32
N HIS A 51 5.23 -8.22 4.18
CA HIS A 51 4.63 -9.24 3.33
C HIS A 51 5.61 -9.98 2.41
N ASN A 52 6.71 -9.35 1.99
CA ASN A 52 7.60 -9.89 0.95
C ASN A 52 8.99 -10.26 1.47
N GLY A 53 9.37 -9.73 2.62
CA GLY A 53 10.72 -9.81 3.14
C GLY A 53 11.69 -8.88 2.41
N GLU A 54 12.72 -8.49 3.15
CA GLU A 54 13.70 -7.50 2.71
C GLU A 54 14.54 -7.97 1.51
N VAL A 55 14.92 -9.25 1.46
CA VAL A 55 15.75 -9.81 0.37
C VAL A 55 15.06 -9.68 -1.00
N VAL A 56 13.77 -10.00 -1.06
CA VAL A 56 13.00 -9.92 -2.31
C VAL A 56 12.83 -8.47 -2.73
N LEU A 57 12.47 -7.58 -1.81
CA LEU A 57 12.31 -6.16 -2.12
C LEU A 57 13.61 -5.51 -2.57
N ARG A 58 14.73 -5.79 -1.93
CA ARG A 58 16.04 -5.27 -2.36
C ARG A 58 16.37 -5.70 -3.79
N LYS A 59 16.08 -6.96 -4.15
CA LYS A 59 16.26 -7.46 -5.52
C LYS A 59 15.37 -6.72 -6.51
N VAL A 60 14.08 -6.52 -6.18
CA VAL A 60 13.13 -5.80 -7.04
C VAL A 60 13.52 -4.34 -7.21
N LEU A 61 13.95 -3.69 -6.14
CA LEU A 61 14.32 -2.29 -6.12
C LEU A 61 15.75 -2.03 -6.59
N GLY A 62 16.56 -3.07 -6.83
CA GLY A 62 17.96 -2.93 -7.23
C GLY A 62 18.82 -2.24 -6.17
N ILE A 63 18.53 -2.47 -4.88
CA ILE A 63 19.20 -1.80 -3.75
C ILE A 63 20.32 -2.68 -3.23
N THR A 64 21.51 -2.08 -3.05
CA THR A 64 22.68 -2.78 -2.52
C THR A 64 22.52 -3.07 -1.02
N PRO A 65 23.20 -4.10 -0.48
CA PRO A 65 23.12 -4.43 0.95
C PRO A 65 23.60 -3.33 1.90
N ALA A 66 24.47 -2.41 1.41
CA ALA A 66 25.01 -1.32 2.22
C ALA A 66 24.00 -0.21 2.52
N ALA A 67 22.91 -0.10 1.74
CA ALA A 67 21.88 0.90 1.95
C ALA A 67 20.81 0.38 2.92
N ASP A 68 20.31 1.25 3.80
CA ASP A 68 19.11 0.95 4.59
C ASP A 68 17.86 0.97 3.70
N LEU A 69 17.11 -0.14 3.66
CA LEU A 69 15.97 -0.28 2.74
C LEU A 69 14.85 0.71 3.09
N SER A 70 14.52 0.83 4.38
CA SER A 70 13.42 1.66 4.86
C SER A 70 13.65 3.14 4.54
N THR A 71 14.85 3.63 4.85
CA THR A 71 15.29 4.99 4.54
C THR A 71 15.27 5.26 3.04
N TRP A 72 15.74 4.30 2.24
CA TRP A 72 15.74 4.45 0.78
C TRP A 72 14.31 4.54 0.22
N MET A 73 13.41 3.64 0.61
CA MET A 73 12.02 3.62 0.12
C MET A 73 11.26 4.89 0.50
N THR A 74 11.54 5.45 1.68
CA THR A 74 10.94 6.70 2.14
C THR A 74 11.39 7.90 1.29
N ARG A 75 12.66 7.91 0.85
CA ARG A 75 13.25 8.99 0.04
C ARG A 75 12.91 8.88 -1.44
N GLU A 76 12.88 7.67 -1.97
CA GLU A 76 12.79 7.35 -3.40
C GLU A 76 11.43 6.75 -3.78
N LYS A 77 10.32 7.27 -3.22
CA LYS A 77 8.97 6.69 -3.36
C LYS A 77 8.56 6.47 -4.82
N THR A 78 8.68 7.51 -5.65
CA THR A 78 8.30 7.46 -7.07
C THR A 78 9.15 6.44 -7.83
N GLU A 79 10.46 6.47 -7.63
CA GLU A 79 11.40 5.54 -8.28
C GLU A 79 11.15 4.09 -7.83
N GLY A 80 10.91 3.88 -6.53
CA GLY A 80 10.57 2.58 -5.98
C GLY A 80 9.28 2.01 -6.58
N ALA A 81 8.24 2.83 -6.70
CA ALA A 81 6.99 2.43 -7.34
C ALA A 81 7.20 2.04 -8.81
N LEU A 82 7.98 2.82 -9.57
CA LEU A 82 8.30 2.51 -10.97
C LEU A 82 9.10 1.21 -11.11
N ARG A 83 10.08 0.96 -10.23
CA ARG A 83 10.87 -0.28 -10.22
C ARG A 83 10.01 -1.49 -9.89
N ILE A 84 9.12 -1.38 -8.91
CA ILE A 84 8.16 -2.44 -8.57
C ILE A 84 7.25 -2.72 -9.77
N ALA A 85 6.65 -1.69 -10.36
CA ALA A 85 5.75 -1.83 -11.51
C ALA A 85 6.43 -2.43 -12.75
N SER A 86 7.73 -2.17 -12.93
CA SER A 86 8.52 -2.68 -14.05
C SER A 86 9.12 -4.07 -13.79
N SER A 87 9.02 -4.58 -12.56
CA SER A 87 9.61 -5.85 -12.17
C SER A 87 8.76 -7.03 -12.66
N LYS A 88 9.44 -8.10 -13.09
CA LYS A 88 8.78 -9.40 -13.36
C LYS A 88 8.56 -10.22 -12.09
N THR A 89 9.08 -9.77 -10.96
CA THR A 89 8.94 -10.46 -9.66
C THR A 89 7.57 -10.16 -9.09
N LYS A 90 6.80 -11.19 -8.77
CA LYS A 90 5.50 -11.02 -8.11
C LYS A 90 5.74 -10.66 -6.65
N LEU A 91 5.15 -9.55 -6.21
CA LEU A 91 5.06 -9.17 -4.82
C LEU A 91 3.67 -9.51 -4.27
N ILE A 92 3.62 -9.84 -2.99
CA ILE A 92 2.40 -9.98 -2.21
C ILE A 92 1.97 -8.57 -1.81
N ALA A 93 0.82 -8.14 -2.31
CA ALA A 93 0.22 -6.87 -1.94
C ALA A 93 -0.47 -6.99 -0.57
N PRO A 94 -0.45 -5.93 0.26
CA PRO A 94 -1.27 -5.86 1.46
C PRO A 94 -2.75 -6.14 1.20
N ALA A 95 -3.45 -6.65 2.21
CA ALA A 95 -4.82 -7.13 2.07
C ALA A 95 -5.80 -6.05 1.58
N TYR A 96 -5.66 -4.82 2.07
CA TYR A 96 -6.54 -3.70 1.68
C TYR A 96 -6.43 -3.33 0.20
N MET A 97 -5.24 -3.48 -0.40
CA MET A 97 -5.03 -3.26 -1.84
C MET A 97 -5.70 -4.35 -2.67
N SER A 98 -5.58 -5.60 -2.25
CA SER A 98 -6.24 -6.73 -2.92
C SER A 98 -7.76 -6.63 -2.83
N ALA A 99 -8.29 -6.19 -1.68
CA ALA A 99 -9.71 -5.94 -1.49
C ALA A 99 -10.22 -4.82 -2.40
N ALA A 100 -9.48 -3.70 -2.50
CA ALA A 100 -9.82 -2.59 -3.39
C ALA A 100 -9.81 -3.00 -4.88
N ALA A 101 -8.82 -3.79 -5.30
CA ALA A 101 -8.75 -4.30 -6.67
C ALA A 101 -9.93 -5.23 -6.98
N THR A 102 -10.28 -6.11 -6.03
CA THR A 102 -11.45 -6.99 -6.14
C THR A 102 -12.75 -6.19 -6.21
N PHE A 103 -12.88 -5.11 -5.45
CA PHE A 103 -14.05 -4.24 -5.47
C PHE A 103 -14.26 -3.52 -6.82
N ILE A 104 -13.18 -3.20 -7.55
CA ILE A 104 -13.26 -2.49 -8.83
C ILE A 104 -13.36 -3.41 -10.04
N HIS A 105 -12.80 -4.62 -9.95
CA HIS A 105 -12.69 -5.55 -11.09
C HIS A 105 -13.48 -6.86 -10.94
N GLY A 106 -13.97 -7.17 -9.74
CA GLY A 106 -14.85 -8.29 -9.46
C GLY A 106 -16.31 -7.97 -9.73
#